data_AF-C5JAC0-F1
#
_entry.id   AF-C5JAC0-F1
#
_cell.length_a   1.000
_cell.length_b   1.000
_cell.length_c   1.000
_cell.angle_alpha   90.00
_cell.angle_beta   90.00
_cell.angle_gamma   90.00
#
_symmetry.space_group_name_H-M   'P 1'
#
loop_
_entity.id
_entity.type
_entity.pdbx_description
1 polymer ?
#
loop_
_entity_poly.entity_id
_entity_poly.type
_entity_poly.pdbx_seq_one_letter_code
_entity_poly.pdbx_strand_id
1 'polypeptide(L)'
;MKKSKFLLLGSLSSLAAIPFVAAKCGEPKAEEEKKPEVDKKPGEGKEPGQNTDQGKNPETDTTPAKSTKIDLSKLKTNIQNELKKLAKKDVLSEDVIDVLKKAKGLESVRLGDLSKVEFNETDKKLTIEAHKDSKLITGKYEFTAQSKTDTTPAKSTKIDLSKLETNIQNELKKLAKKDVLSEDVIDVLKKAKGLESVRLGDLSKVEFNETDKKLTIEAHKDSKLITGKYSHSEKK
;
A
#
# COMPACT_ATOMS: atom_id res chain seq x y z
N MET A 1 19.52 -24.91 -45.16
CA MET A 1 18.51 -25.48 -44.24
C MET A 1 19.20 -26.49 -43.33
N LYS A 2 19.17 -26.31 -42.00
CA LYS A 2 19.58 -27.35 -41.05
C LYS A 2 18.77 -27.14 -39.77
N LYS A 3 17.75 -27.98 -39.58
CA LYS A 3 16.86 -27.94 -38.42
C LYS A 3 17.51 -28.78 -37.32
N SER A 4 17.78 -28.17 -36.16
CA SER A 4 18.10 -28.92 -34.95
C SER A 4 16.88 -28.93 -34.06
N LYS A 5 16.26 -30.10 -33.92
CA LYS A 5 15.21 -30.40 -32.94
C LYS A 5 15.90 -30.87 -31.67
N PHE A 6 15.98 -30.01 -30.66
CA PHE A 6 16.24 -30.47 -29.29
C PHE A 6 14.90 -30.68 -28.59
N LEU A 7 14.48 -31.94 -28.57
CA LEU A 7 13.54 -32.50 -27.62
C LEU A 7 14.29 -32.67 -26.29
N LEU A 8 13.92 -31.92 -25.27
CA LEU A 8 14.24 -32.25 -23.88
C LEU A 8 12.94 -32.28 -23.10
N LEU A 9 12.35 -33.48 -23.10
CA LEU A 9 11.36 -33.90 -22.13
C LEU A 9 11.99 -33.93 -20.74
N GLY A 10 11.18 -33.57 -19.75
CA GLY A 10 11.16 -34.29 -18.47
C GLY A 10 12.04 -33.71 -17.37
N SER A 11 11.39 -33.07 -16.40
CA SER A 11 11.74 -33.14 -14.98
C SER A 11 10.53 -32.71 -14.15
N LEU A 12 9.67 -33.68 -13.84
CA LEU A 12 8.71 -33.59 -12.74
C LEU A 12 9.51 -33.75 -11.44
N SER A 13 9.92 -32.65 -10.82
CA SER A 13 10.53 -32.70 -9.50
C SER A 13 9.44 -32.74 -8.44
N SER A 14 9.53 -33.79 -7.63
CA SER A 14 8.53 -34.26 -6.65
C SER A 14 8.14 -33.21 -5.62
N LEU A 15 6.83 -33.06 -5.42
CA LEU A 15 6.24 -32.35 -4.28
C LEU A 15 6.39 -33.26 -3.05
N ALA A 16 7.37 -32.97 -2.18
CA ALA A 16 7.50 -33.68 -0.91
C ALA A 16 6.30 -33.36 -0.03
N ALA A 17 5.44 -34.37 0.18
CA ALA A 17 4.31 -34.30 1.10
C ALA A 17 4.83 -34.27 2.55
N ILE A 18 4.67 -33.13 3.21
CA ILE A 18 4.86 -33.03 4.66
C ILE A 18 3.63 -33.66 5.32
N PRO A 19 3.77 -34.67 6.20
CA PRO A 19 2.63 -35.21 6.92
C PRO A 19 2.12 -34.19 7.94
N PHE A 20 0.84 -33.85 7.83
CA PHE A 20 0.09 -33.14 8.86
C PHE A 20 0.00 -34.03 10.12
N VAL A 21 0.68 -33.64 11.18
CA VAL A 21 0.45 -34.19 12.52
C VAL A 21 -0.80 -33.53 13.08
N ALA A 22 -1.91 -34.25 13.07
CA ALA A 22 -3.12 -33.91 13.81
C ALA A 22 -2.93 -34.32 15.28
N ALA A 23 -2.67 -33.35 16.16
CA ALA A 23 -2.90 -33.54 17.59
C ALA A 23 -4.37 -33.24 17.88
N LYS A 24 -5.19 -34.30 17.96
CA LYS A 24 -6.57 -34.27 18.45
C LYS A 24 -6.63 -35.16 19.70
N CYS A 25 -6.60 -34.56 20.89
CA CYS A 25 -7.04 -35.11 22.18
C CYS A 25 -6.71 -34.07 23.27
N GLY A 26 -7.61 -33.54 24.09
CA GLY A 26 -9.05 -33.73 24.26
C GLY A 26 -9.52 -32.70 25.29
N GLU A 27 -10.74 -32.20 25.12
CA GLU A 27 -11.56 -31.69 26.23
C GLU A 27 -12.40 -32.88 26.76
N PRO A 28 -13.11 -32.81 27.90
CA PRO A 28 -13.18 -31.77 28.94
C PRO A 28 -12.95 -32.34 30.36
N LYS A 29 -12.78 -31.47 31.37
CA LYS A 29 -13.16 -31.79 32.75
C LYS A 29 -13.97 -30.65 33.35
N ALA A 30 -15.24 -30.96 33.59
CA ALA A 30 -16.12 -30.30 34.55
C ALA A 30 -15.79 -30.80 35.97
N GLU A 31 -16.53 -30.24 36.96
CA GLU A 31 -16.47 -30.47 38.42
C GLU A 31 -15.44 -29.59 39.14
N GLU A 32 -15.70 -28.92 40.26
CA GLU A 32 -16.90 -28.80 41.09
C GLU A 32 -16.69 -27.62 42.07
N GLU A 33 -17.81 -27.04 42.50
CA GLU A 33 -18.11 -26.47 43.81
C GLU A 33 -17.05 -25.72 44.65
N LYS A 34 -17.38 -24.46 44.98
CA LYS A 34 -17.74 -24.11 46.37
C LYS A 34 -18.48 -22.78 46.46
N LYS A 35 -19.76 -22.86 46.84
CA LYS A 35 -20.41 -21.85 47.69
C LYS A 35 -20.09 -22.19 49.15
N PRO A 36 -20.16 -21.22 50.08
CA PRO A 36 -21.32 -21.26 50.96
C PRO A 36 -21.99 -19.89 51.16
N GLU A 37 -23.21 -20.04 51.64
CA GLU A 37 -24.36 -19.16 51.74
C GLU A 37 -24.39 -18.31 53.03
N VAL A 38 -25.50 -17.56 53.23
CA VAL A 38 -26.08 -17.04 54.50
C VAL A 38 -25.62 -15.61 54.87
N ASP A 39 -26.44 -14.56 55.12
CA ASP A 39 -27.91 -14.41 55.25
C ASP A 39 -28.31 -12.90 55.30
N LYS A 40 -29.63 -12.64 55.29
CA LYS A 40 -30.39 -11.45 55.78
C LYS A 40 -30.85 -10.35 54.80
N LYS A 41 -32.11 -10.49 54.36
CA LYS A 41 -33.14 -9.41 54.28
C LYS A 41 -33.94 -9.40 55.62
N PRO A 42 -34.97 -8.56 55.91
CA PRO A 42 -35.72 -7.58 55.08
C PRO A 42 -36.03 -6.22 55.78
N GLY A 43 -36.71 -5.29 55.10
CA GLY A 43 -37.36 -4.14 55.74
C GLY A 43 -38.21 -3.32 54.76
N GLU A 44 -39.53 -3.51 54.82
CA GLU A 44 -40.58 -2.74 54.13
C GLU A 44 -40.84 -1.38 54.79
N GLY A 45 -41.36 -0.41 54.01
CA GLY A 45 -41.98 0.81 54.55
C GLY A 45 -42.63 1.65 53.44
N LYS A 46 -43.96 1.71 53.42
CA LYS A 46 -44.80 2.55 52.56
C LYS A 46 -44.92 3.99 53.12
N GLU A 47 -45.08 4.94 52.20
CA GLU A 47 -45.52 6.36 52.30
C GLU A 47 -46.78 6.61 53.18
N PRO A 48 -47.13 7.87 53.62
CA PRO A 48 -47.26 9.09 52.78
C PRO A 48 -47.02 10.48 53.43
N GLY A 49 -46.87 11.54 52.60
CA GLY A 49 -46.93 12.94 53.05
C GLY A 49 -46.68 13.98 51.95
N GLN A 50 -47.76 14.63 51.49
CA GLN A 50 -47.85 15.61 50.39
C GLN A 50 -47.30 17.03 50.66
N ASN A 51 -47.05 17.74 49.54
CA ASN A 51 -46.99 19.21 49.30
C ASN A 51 -45.64 19.90 49.62
N THR A 52 -45.05 20.81 48.83
CA THR A 52 -45.51 21.58 47.64
C THR A 52 -44.31 22.23 46.94
N ASP A 53 -44.36 22.25 45.60
CA ASP A 53 -43.97 23.29 44.64
C ASP A 53 -42.49 23.69 44.35
N GLN A 54 -42.28 23.89 43.05
CA GLN A 54 -41.21 24.59 42.32
C GLN A 54 -39.81 23.97 42.19
N GLY A 55 -39.62 23.26 41.07
CA GLY A 55 -38.30 23.00 40.50
C GLY A 55 -38.40 22.22 39.19
N LYS A 56 -38.54 22.95 38.09
CA LYS A 56 -38.59 22.44 36.71
C LYS A 56 -37.36 21.56 36.42
N ASN A 57 -37.51 20.25 36.49
CA ASN A 57 -36.49 19.29 36.07
C ASN A 57 -36.57 19.17 34.54
N PRO A 58 -35.49 19.38 33.77
CA PRO A 58 -35.46 18.89 32.40
C PRO A 58 -35.34 17.37 32.48
N GLU A 59 -36.41 16.68 32.09
CA GLU A 59 -36.37 15.28 31.66
C GLU A 59 -35.20 15.11 30.69
N THR A 60 -34.07 14.65 31.19
CA THR A 60 -33.04 14.06 30.35
C THR A 60 -33.48 12.64 30.13
N ASP A 61 -34.31 12.47 29.09
CA ASP A 61 -34.45 11.22 28.36
C ASP A 61 -33.03 10.72 28.05
N THR A 62 -32.50 9.89 28.95
CA THR A 62 -31.29 9.12 28.73
C THR A 62 -31.68 7.94 27.84
N THR A 63 -32.08 8.28 26.62
CA THR A 63 -31.82 7.38 25.49
C THR A 63 -30.32 7.11 25.54
N PRO A 64 -29.84 5.86 25.62
CA PRO A 64 -28.42 5.60 25.50
C PRO A 64 -28.02 6.21 24.17
N ALA A 65 -27.18 7.25 24.18
CA ALA A 65 -26.64 7.82 22.97
C ALA A 65 -26.09 6.64 22.19
N LYS A 66 -26.77 6.27 21.09
CA LYS A 66 -26.41 5.13 20.26
C LYS A 66 -24.96 5.36 19.90
N SER A 67 -24.05 4.60 20.52
CA SER A 67 -22.62 4.75 20.32
C SER A 67 -22.40 4.48 18.85
N THR A 68 -22.28 5.54 18.07
CA THR A 68 -22.26 5.44 16.62
C THR A 68 -20.85 4.97 16.30
N LYS A 69 -20.72 3.67 16.03
CA LYS A 69 -19.44 3.08 15.63
C LYS A 69 -18.86 3.92 14.49
N ILE A 70 -17.58 4.23 14.58
CA ILE A 70 -16.87 4.97 13.55
C ILE A 70 -16.53 3.99 12.43
N ASP A 71 -17.01 4.28 11.22
CA ASP A 71 -16.69 3.52 10.03
C ASP A 71 -15.27 3.86 9.57
N LEU A 72 -14.38 2.85 9.51
CA LEU A 72 -12.99 3.00 9.09
C LEU A 72 -12.86 3.58 7.67
N SER A 73 -13.85 3.36 6.80
CA SER A 73 -13.85 3.95 5.45
C SER A 73 -14.13 5.46 5.45
N LYS A 74 -14.69 5.98 6.56
CA LYS A 74 -15.10 7.39 6.73
C LYS A 74 -14.19 8.19 7.66
N LEU A 75 -13.00 7.66 7.96
CA LEU A 75 -11.99 8.38 8.75
C LEU A 75 -11.65 9.71 8.10
N LYS A 76 -11.39 10.74 8.92
CA LYS A 76 -11.00 12.06 8.43
C LYS A 76 -9.69 12.01 7.64
N THR A 77 -9.54 12.90 6.67
CA THR A 77 -8.41 12.94 5.73
C THR A 77 -7.04 12.99 6.41
N ASN A 78 -6.92 13.69 7.54
CA ASN A 78 -5.66 13.75 8.31
C ASN A 78 -5.25 12.35 8.82
N ILE A 79 -6.19 11.61 9.41
CA ILE A 79 -5.97 10.25 9.90
C ILE A 79 -5.65 9.31 8.74
N GLN A 80 -6.42 9.41 7.64
CA GLN A 80 -6.13 8.62 6.44
C GLN A 80 -4.72 8.89 5.91
N ASN A 81 -4.26 10.14 5.90
CA ASN A 81 -2.91 10.49 5.43
C ASN A 81 -1.81 9.94 6.33
N GLU A 82 -2.04 9.82 7.64
CA GLU A 82 -1.12 9.15 8.54
C GLU A 82 -1.11 7.64 8.32
N LEU A 83 -2.27 7.00 8.15
CA LEU A 83 -2.36 5.57 7.81
C LEU A 83 -1.66 5.25 6.48
N LYS A 84 -1.75 6.12 5.47
CA LYS A 84 -1.01 5.98 4.20
C LYS A 84 0.50 5.88 4.39
N LYS A 85 1.08 6.60 5.37
CA LYS A 85 2.52 6.56 5.66
C LYS A 85 2.96 5.21 6.25
N LEU A 86 2.01 4.46 6.82
CA LEU A 86 2.23 3.12 7.36
C LEU A 86 2.08 2.02 6.29
N ALA A 87 1.70 2.36 5.05
CA ALA A 87 1.52 1.41 3.96
C ALA A 87 2.87 0.92 3.40
N LYS A 88 3.55 0.07 4.17
CA LYS A 88 4.84 -0.55 3.87
C LYS A 88 4.86 -2.00 4.34
N LYS A 89 5.82 -2.76 3.82
CA LYS A 89 6.13 -4.12 4.31
C LYS A 89 6.33 -4.07 5.84
N ASP A 90 5.84 -5.10 6.52
CA ASP A 90 5.93 -5.27 7.98
C ASP A 90 5.25 -4.15 8.79
N VAL A 91 4.10 -3.66 8.30
CA VAL A 91 3.24 -2.74 9.07
C VAL A 91 2.85 -3.36 10.42
N LEU A 92 3.10 -2.62 11.51
CA LEU A 92 2.75 -3.04 12.86
C LEU A 92 1.32 -2.61 13.20
N SER A 93 0.59 -3.47 13.92
CA SER A 93 -0.79 -3.16 14.33
C SER A 93 -0.82 -2.05 15.38
N GLU A 94 0.22 -1.96 16.20
CA GLU A 94 0.42 -0.95 17.24
C GLU A 94 0.52 0.45 16.62
N ASP A 95 1.31 0.60 15.55
CA ASP A 95 1.44 1.87 14.82
C ASP A 95 0.10 2.33 14.25
N VAL A 96 -0.69 1.38 13.71
CA VAL A 96 -2.05 1.64 13.20
C VAL A 96 -2.97 2.10 14.33
N ILE A 97 -2.94 1.42 15.48
CA ILE A 97 -3.74 1.80 16.65
C ILE A 97 -3.39 3.21 17.13
N ASP A 98 -2.11 3.57 17.19
CA ASP A 98 -1.68 4.89 17.64
C ASP A 98 -2.11 6.01 16.67
N VAL A 99 -2.18 5.73 15.37
CA VAL A 99 -2.79 6.64 14.40
C VAL A 99 -4.31 6.73 14.60
N LEU A 100 -4.99 5.59 14.81
CA LEU A 100 -6.45 5.58 15.01
C LEU A 100 -6.88 6.33 16.27
N LYS A 101 -6.11 6.25 17.37
CA LYS A 101 -6.37 6.98 18.62
C LYS A 101 -6.41 8.51 18.46
N LYS A 102 -5.79 9.05 17.40
CA LYS A 102 -5.83 10.48 17.09
C LYS A 102 -7.18 10.92 16.52
N ALA A 103 -8.02 9.98 16.09
CA ALA A 103 -9.38 10.29 15.65
C ALA A 103 -10.29 10.49 16.87
N LYS A 104 -11.06 11.59 16.85
CA LYS A 104 -12.06 11.88 17.88
C LYS A 104 -13.03 10.71 18.04
N GLY A 105 -13.14 10.17 19.25
CA GLY A 105 -14.01 9.03 19.58
C GLY A 105 -13.34 7.66 19.46
N LEU A 106 -12.04 7.59 19.12
CA LEU A 106 -11.24 6.36 19.06
C LEU A 106 -10.08 6.34 20.06
N GLU A 107 -10.07 7.23 21.05
CA GLU A 107 -8.98 7.39 22.02
C GLU A 107 -8.70 6.09 22.81
N SER A 108 -9.73 5.23 22.94
CA SER A 108 -9.69 3.97 23.66
C SER A 108 -9.61 2.73 22.76
N VAL A 109 -9.41 2.88 21.44
CA VAL A 109 -9.29 1.74 20.50
C VAL A 109 -8.08 0.86 20.85
N ARG A 110 -8.26 -0.46 20.74
CA ARG A 110 -7.27 -1.48 21.10
C ARG A 110 -7.08 -2.48 19.97
N LEU A 111 -6.02 -3.29 20.06
CA LEU A 111 -5.74 -4.34 19.08
C LEU A 111 -6.94 -5.30 18.88
N GLY A 112 -7.68 -5.63 19.95
CA GLY A 112 -8.87 -6.46 19.86
C GLY A 112 -10.06 -5.84 19.10
N ASP A 113 -10.02 -4.54 18.80
CA ASP A 113 -10.99 -3.89 17.93
C ASP A 113 -10.69 -4.10 16.44
N LEU A 114 -9.52 -4.62 16.09
CA LEU A 114 -9.10 -4.91 14.72
C LEU A 114 -9.11 -6.42 14.47
N SER A 115 -9.65 -6.83 13.32
CA SER A 115 -9.56 -8.22 12.86
C SER A 115 -8.37 -8.45 11.93
N LYS A 116 -7.91 -7.39 11.26
CA LYS A 116 -6.84 -7.48 10.27
C LYS A 116 -6.08 -6.16 10.16
N VAL A 117 -4.76 -6.27 10.12
CA VAL A 117 -3.82 -5.24 9.66
C VAL A 117 -2.82 -5.94 8.77
N GLU A 118 -2.86 -5.68 7.47
CA GLU A 118 -1.98 -6.34 6.51
C GLU A 118 -1.58 -5.38 5.40
N PHE A 119 -0.29 -5.41 5.03
CA PHE A 119 0.18 -4.82 3.79
C PHE A 119 0.50 -5.92 2.78
N ASN A 120 -0.31 -6.01 1.72
CA ASN A 120 -0.04 -6.88 0.59
C ASN A 120 1.02 -6.23 -0.30
N GLU A 121 2.19 -6.86 -0.39
CA GLU A 121 3.32 -6.34 -1.18
C GLU A 121 3.08 -6.37 -2.70
N THR A 122 2.30 -7.32 -3.20
CA THR A 122 1.97 -7.48 -4.62
C THR A 122 1.05 -6.36 -5.08
N ASP A 123 -0.03 -6.15 -4.34
CA ASP A 123 -1.05 -5.15 -4.64
C ASP A 123 -0.70 -3.76 -4.11
N LYS A 124 0.42 -3.64 -3.38
CA LYS A 124 0.83 -2.44 -2.63
C LYS A 124 -0.32 -1.90 -1.77
N LYS A 125 -1.06 -2.80 -1.14
CA LYS A 125 -2.34 -2.49 -0.50
C LYS A 125 -2.28 -2.70 1.00
N LEU A 126 -2.45 -1.62 1.76
CA LEU A 126 -2.73 -1.66 3.19
C LEU A 126 -4.24 -1.93 3.40
N THR A 127 -4.54 -2.94 4.21
CA THR A 127 -5.90 -3.30 4.63
C THR A 127 -5.98 -3.28 6.14
N ILE A 128 -6.93 -2.52 6.68
CA ILE A 128 -7.26 -2.46 8.10
C ILE A 128 -8.75 -2.77 8.23
N GLU A 129 -9.09 -3.83 8.96
CA GLU A 129 -10.47 -4.28 9.12
C GLU A 129 -10.87 -4.27 10.59
N ALA A 130 -12.08 -3.76 10.86
CA ALA A 130 -12.63 -3.77 12.20
C ALA A 130 -13.07 -5.18 12.60
N HIS A 131 -12.82 -5.53 13.85
CA HIS A 131 -13.39 -6.73 14.45
C HIS A 131 -14.90 -6.56 14.57
N LYS A 132 -15.66 -7.61 14.23
CA LYS A 132 -17.14 -7.60 14.24
C LYS A 132 -17.73 -7.19 15.61
N ASP A 133 -17.04 -7.57 16.68
CA ASP A 133 -17.45 -7.32 18.06
C ASP A 133 -16.96 -5.98 18.62
N SER A 134 -16.21 -5.19 17.83
CA SER A 134 -15.77 -3.86 18.25
C SER A 134 -16.97 -2.98 18.54
N LYS A 135 -16.93 -2.28 19.67
CA LYS A 135 -17.94 -1.28 20.07
C LYS A 135 -17.63 0.11 19.51
N LEU A 136 -16.41 0.32 19.03
CA LEU A 136 -15.89 1.63 18.62
C LEU A 136 -15.84 1.79 17.11
N ILE A 137 -15.43 0.75 16.39
CA ILE A 137 -15.21 0.80 14.95
C ILE A 137 -16.00 -0.24 14.17
N THR A 138 -16.21 0.04 12.89
CA THR A 138 -16.82 -0.88 11.93
C THR A 138 -16.19 -0.69 10.56
N GLY A 139 -16.47 -1.62 9.64
CA GLY A 139 -16.06 -1.53 8.26
C GLY A 139 -14.56 -1.78 8.06
N LYS A 140 -14.05 -1.25 6.96
CA LYS A 140 -12.70 -1.53 6.46
C LYS A 140 -12.11 -0.28 5.85
N TYR A 141 -10.83 -0.04 6.16
CA TYR A 141 -10.01 0.93 5.47
C TYR A 141 -9.06 0.19 4.52
N GLU A 142 -9.07 0.60 3.26
CA GLU A 142 -8.13 0.09 2.27
C GLU A 142 -7.40 1.27 1.64
N PHE A 143 -6.08 1.15 1.55
CA PHE A 143 -5.27 2.09 0.81
C PHE A 143 -4.34 1.30 -0.10
N THR A 144 -4.50 1.51 -1.41
CA THR A 144 -3.50 1.07 -2.38
C THR A 144 -2.49 2.19 -2.48
N ALA A 145 -1.28 1.95 -1.98
CA ALA A 145 -0.16 2.82 -2.25
C ALA A 145 -0.01 2.87 -3.76
N GLN A 146 -0.31 4.04 -4.33
CA GLN A 146 0.17 4.34 -5.66
C GLN A 146 1.68 4.15 -5.58
N SER A 147 2.20 3.13 -6.27
CA SER A 147 3.58 3.18 -6.70
C SER A 147 3.78 4.57 -7.28
N LYS A 148 4.91 5.23 -7.00
CA LYS A 148 5.35 6.41 -7.76
C LYS A 148 5.65 5.99 -9.20
N THR A 149 4.58 5.58 -9.88
CA THR A 149 4.36 5.25 -11.27
C THR A 149 2.92 5.68 -11.49
N ASP A 150 2.64 6.97 -11.33
CA ASP A 150 1.53 7.59 -12.04
C ASP A 150 1.84 7.47 -13.53
N THR A 151 1.56 6.30 -14.07
CA THR A 151 1.31 6.12 -15.49
C THR A 151 0.17 5.13 -15.52
N THR A 152 -1.05 5.68 -15.54
CA THR A 152 -2.18 5.12 -16.25
C THR A 152 -1.67 4.26 -17.41
N PRO A 153 -2.23 3.07 -17.73
CA PRO A 153 -1.94 2.43 -19.00
C PRO A 153 -2.61 3.23 -20.12
N ALA A 154 -2.15 4.47 -20.32
CA ALA A 154 -2.14 5.09 -21.62
C ALA A 154 -1.36 4.11 -22.49
N LYS A 155 -2.05 3.53 -23.46
CA LYS A 155 -1.48 2.94 -24.68
C LYS A 155 -0.02 3.39 -24.81
N SER A 156 0.93 2.50 -24.51
CA SER A 156 2.34 2.84 -24.34
C SER A 156 2.90 3.40 -25.65
N THR A 157 2.72 4.69 -25.88
CA THR A 157 3.40 5.40 -26.94
C THR A 157 4.83 5.53 -26.50
N LYS A 158 5.67 4.61 -26.96
CA LYS A 158 7.12 4.71 -26.85
C LYS A 158 7.52 6.14 -27.22
N ILE A 159 8.38 6.75 -26.42
CA ILE A 159 8.92 8.08 -26.71
C ILE A 159 9.94 7.92 -27.82
N ASP A 160 9.73 8.62 -28.93
CA ASP A 160 10.66 8.64 -30.04
C ASP A 160 11.85 9.54 -29.70
N LEU A 161 13.06 8.97 -29.70
CA LEU A 161 14.30 9.70 -29.40
C LEU A 161 14.53 10.88 -30.36
N SER A 162 13.97 10.86 -31.57
CA SER A 162 14.07 11.99 -32.50
C SER A 162 13.14 13.15 -32.13
N LYS A 163 12.20 12.94 -31.19
CA LYS A 163 11.17 13.89 -30.76
C LYS A 163 11.33 14.31 -29.30
N LEU A 164 12.51 14.10 -28.72
CA LEU A 164 12.81 14.57 -27.37
C LEU A 164 12.63 16.08 -27.25
N GLU A 165 12.24 16.54 -26.06
CA GLU A 165 12.10 17.96 -25.75
C GLU A 165 13.44 18.70 -25.92
N THR A 166 13.38 19.97 -26.32
CA THR A 166 14.55 20.78 -26.70
C THR A 166 15.60 20.90 -25.58
N ASN A 167 15.16 20.99 -24.32
CA ASN A 167 16.05 20.99 -23.15
C ASN A 167 16.89 19.69 -23.08
N ILE A 168 16.24 18.54 -23.22
CA ILE A 168 16.90 17.22 -23.19
C ILE A 168 17.86 17.09 -24.36
N GLN A 169 17.44 17.49 -25.57
CA GLN A 169 18.34 17.50 -26.72
C GLN A 169 19.57 18.37 -26.46
N ASN A 170 19.41 19.57 -25.90
CA ASN A 170 20.53 20.46 -25.61
C ASN A 170 21.49 19.89 -24.55
N GLU A 171 21.00 19.13 -23.59
CA GLU A 171 21.87 18.40 -22.66
C GLU A 171 22.62 17.26 -23.35
N LEU A 172 21.94 16.47 -24.19
CA LEU A 172 22.59 15.41 -24.97
C LEU A 172 23.66 15.96 -25.92
N LYS A 173 23.47 17.15 -26.50
CA LYS A 173 24.50 17.82 -27.31
C LYS A 173 25.79 18.07 -26.54
N LYS A 174 25.71 18.42 -25.26
CA LYS A 174 26.89 18.65 -24.40
C LYS A 174 27.69 17.36 -24.15
N LEU A 175 27.07 16.20 -24.34
CA LEU A 175 27.71 14.89 -24.24
C LEU A 175 28.34 14.43 -25.56
N ALA A 176 28.24 15.21 -26.65
CA ALA A 176 28.77 14.86 -27.96
C ALA A 176 30.30 15.00 -28.00
N LYS A 177 31.01 14.06 -27.37
CA LYS A 177 32.47 14.01 -27.31
C LYS A 177 32.96 12.57 -27.40
N LYS A 178 34.27 12.42 -27.69
CA LYS A 178 34.97 11.13 -27.61
C LYS A 178 34.75 10.51 -26.22
N ASP A 179 34.60 9.19 -26.19
CA ASP A 179 34.40 8.39 -24.97
C ASP A 179 33.14 8.79 -24.17
N VAL A 180 32.07 9.19 -24.86
CA VAL A 180 30.75 9.41 -24.25
C VAL A 180 30.30 8.15 -23.48
N LEU A 181 29.95 8.33 -22.21
CA LEU A 181 29.46 7.25 -21.35
C LEU A 181 27.96 7.05 -21.57
N SER A 182 27.53 5.79 -21.60
CA SER A 182 26.11 5.46 -21.76
C SER A 182 25.30 5.85 -20.52
N GLU A 183 25.94 5.80 -19.35
CA GLU A 183 25.39 6.19 -18.06
C GLU A 183 25.03 7.69 -18.04
N ASP A 184 25.92 8.56 -18.53
CA ASP A 184 25.67 10.00 -18.64
C ASP A 184 24.47 10.28 -19.56
N VAL A 185 24.37 9.55 -20.68
CA VAL A 185 23.24 9.63 -21.60
C VAL A 185 21.94 9.20 -20.92
N ILE A 186 21.96 8.09 -20.18
CA ILE A 186 20.80 7.61 -19.43
C ILE A 186 20.35 8.64 -18.39
N ASP A 187 21.27 9.27 -17.67
CA ASP A 187 20.92 10.27 -16.65
C ASP A 187 20.32 11.54 -17.25
N VAL A 188 20.73 11.93 -18.45
CA VAL A 188 20.04 12.99 -19.21
C VAL A 188 18.66 12.53 -19.67
N LEU A 189 18.53 11.32 -20.22
CA LEU A 189 17.25 10.79 -20.69
C LEU A 189 16.22 10.66 -19.56
N LYS A 190 16.62 10.28 -18.34
CA LYS A 190 15.75 10.19 -17.15
C LYS A 190 15.09 11.53 -16.77
N LYS A 191 15.64 12.66 -17.20
CA LYS A 191 15.05 13.99 -16.97
C LYS A 191 13.84 14.26 -17.87
N ALA A 192 13.69 13.51 -18.96
CA ALA A 192 12.53 13.62 -19.84
C ALA A 192 11.31 12.97 -19.18
N LYS A 193 10.16 13.66 -19.26
CA LYS A 193 8.89 13.15 -18.73
C LYS A 193 8.55 11.81 -19.37
N GLY A 194 8.33 10.78 -18.56
CA GLY A 194 8.00 9.43 -19.00
C GLY A 194 9.21 8.53 -19.26
N LEU A 195 10.44 9.00 -19.03
CA LEU A 195 11.69 8.22 -19.15
C LEU A 195 12.42 8.03 -17.82
N GLU A 196 11.77 8.31 -16.69
CA GLU A 196 12.38 8.24 -15.35
C GLU A 196 12.93 6.84 -15.01
N SER A 197 12.39 5.82 -15.68
CA SER A 197 12.76 4.41 -15.51
C SER A 197 13.63 3.83 -16.62
N VAL A 198 14.12 4.65 -17.58
CA VAL A 198 14.99 4.19 -18.67
C VAL A 198 16.30 3.63 -18.15
N ARG A 199 16.77 2.54 -18.76
CA ARG A 199 17.99 1.81 -18.37
C ARG A 199 18.87 1.56 -19.58
N LEU A 200 20.12 1.15 -19.34
CA LEU A 200 21.07 0.79 -20.40
C LEU A 200 20.49 -0.24 -21.40
N GLY A 201 19.71 -1.21 -20.92
CA GLY A 201 19.07 -2.21 -21.78
C GLY A 201 17.98 -1.65 -22.72
N ASP A 202 17.53 -0.41 -22.52
CA ASP A 202 16.64 0.29 -23.45
C ASP A 202 17.39 0.92 -24.62
N LEU A 203 18.72 0.99 -24.59
CA LEU A 203 19.57 1.51 -25.65
C LEU A 203 20.27 0.36 -26.38
N SER A 204 20.28 0.41 -27.70
CA SER A 204 21.09 -0.49 -28.53
C SER A 204 22.45 0.10 -28.87
N LYS A 205 22.57 1.43 -28.85
CA LYS A 205 23.78 2.15 -29.25
C LYS A 205 23.88 3.50 -28.56
N VAL A 206 25.08 3.80 -28.07
CA VAL A 206 25.54 5.15 -27.70
C VAL A 206 26.96 5.27 -28.25
N GLU A 207 27.16 6.13 -29.25
CA GLU A 207 28.46 6.27 -29.92
C GLU A 207 28.68 7.70 -30.38
N PHE A 208 29.90 8.21 -30.18
CA PHE A 208 30.37 9.43 -30.82
C PHE A 208 31.35 9.08 -31.95
N ASN A 209 30.98 9.41 -33.19
CA ASN A 209 31.86 9.29 -34.34
C ASN A 209 32.75 10.54 -34.44
N GLU A 210 34.06 10.37 -34.30
CA GLU A 210 35.03 11.47 -34.32
C GLU A 210 35.17 12.12 -35.70
N THR A 211 35.06 11.35 -36.79
CA THR A 211 35.18 11.83 -38.17
C THR A 211 34.04 12.77 -38.54
N ASP A 212 32.82 12.34 -38.22
CA ASP A 212 31.58 13.08 -38.51
C ASP A 212 31.21 14.07 -37.41
N LYS A 213 32.00 14.12 -36.32
CA LYS A 213 31.70 14.87 -35.09
C LYS A 213 30.27 14.64 -34.62
N LYS A 214 29.84 13.37 -34.60
CA LYS A 214 28.43 13.00 -34.50
C LYS A 214 28.16 12.05 -33.35
N LEU A 215 27.34 12.49 -32.39
CA LEU A 215 26.74 11.63 -31.38
C LEU A 215 25.52 10.91 -31.97
N THR A 216 25.44 9.60 -31.76
CA THR A 216 24.30 8.74 -32.12
C THR A 216 23.83 7.95 -30.90
N ILE A 217 22.53 8.03 -30.61
CA ILE A 217 21.87 7.26 -29.56
C ILE A 217 20.69 6.54 -30.20
N GLU A 218 20.61 5.22 -30.06
CA GLU A 218 19.59 4.39 -30.67
C GLU A 218 18.85 3.54 -29.64
N ALA A 219 17.53 3.50 -29.75
CA ALA A 219 16.69 2.69 -28.88
C ALA A 219 16.86 1.20 -29.21
N HIS A 220 16.89 0.37 -28.18
CA HIS A 220 16.77 -1.07 -28.33
C HIS A 220 15.36 -1.42 -28.84
N LYS A 221 15.27 -2.32 -29.82
CA LYS A 221 13.99 -2.73 -30.44
C LYS A 221 12.95 -3.22 -29.42
N ASP A 222 13.43 -3.87 -28.36
CA ASP A 222 12.61 -4.46 -27.30
C ASP A 222 12.31 -3.48 -26.16
N SER A 223 12.82 -2.23 -26.23
CA SER A 223 12.48 -1.20 -25.25
C SER A 223 10.98 -0.96 -25.25
N LYS A 224 10.40 -0.91 -24.06
CA LYS A 224 8.99 -0.55 -23.84
C LYS A 224 8.79 0.95 -23.67
N LEU A 225 9.88 1.70 -23.48
CA LEU A 225 9.86 3.12 -23.12
C LEU A 225 10.21 4.01 -24.32
N ILE A 226 11.21 3.60 -25.11
CA ILE A 226 11.76 4.43 -26.20
C ILE A 226 11.77 3.72 -27.55
N THR A 227 11.81 4.52 -28.61
CA THR A 227 11.96 4.07 -29.99
C THR A 227 12.81 5.07 -30.79
N GLY A 228 13.21 4.68 -31.99
CA GLY A 228 13.89 5.58 -32.92
C GLY A 228 15.33 5.88 -32.52
N LYS A 229 15.81 7.04 -32.97
CA LYS A 229 17.22 7.44 -32.88
C LYS A 229 17.33 8.95 -32.68
N TYR A 230 18.23 9.33 -31.79
CA TYR A 230 18.73 10.69 -31.69
C TYR A 230 20.10 10.79 -32.36
N SER A 231 20.34 11.89 -33.08
CA SER A 231 21.66 12.17 -33.63
C SER A 231 21.95 13.66 -33.64
N HIS A 232 23.17 14.02 -33.25
CA HIS A 232 23.64 15.39 -33.29
C HIS A 232 25.05 15.44 -33.86
N SER A 233 25.24 16.25 -34.90
CA SER A 233 26.56 16.60 -35.40
C SER A 233 26.94 17.99 -34.88
N GLU A 234 28.13 18.12 -34.29
CA GLU A 234 28.71 19.43 -34.06
C GLU A 234 28.87 20.13 -35.41
N LYS A 235 28.32 21.32 -35.55
CA LYS A 235 28.54 22.10 -36.77
C LYS A 235 30.00 22.51 -36.82
N LYS A 236 30.66 22.23 -37.95
CA LYS A 236 31.99 22.74 -38.29
C LYS A 236 31.99 24.26 -38.33
#